data_AF-A0A4R7PBL8-F1
#
_entry.id   AF-A0A4R7PBL8-F1
#
_cell.length_a   1.000
_cell.length_b   1.000
_cell.length_c   1.000
_cell.angle_alpha   90.00
_cell.angle_beta   90.00
_cell.angle_gamma   90.00
#
_symmetry.space_group_name_H-M   'P 1'
#
loop_
_entity.id
_entity.type
_entity.pdbx_description
1 polymer ?
#
loop_
_entity_poly.entity_id
_entity_poly.type
_entity_poly.pdbx_seq_one_letter_code
_entity_poly.pdbx_strand_id
1 'polypeptide(L)'
;MSRALFLWVICLGCTSCASGGWLDRLGTREAAAPEFPSQVAPVRAAAPVAERSARTRLDEAEAITTQTRQLLGNWNGADVDLAAARASLGAGDWNASLAASDEALARAEQAISDHYARLANAELARSYGFAGLDDGQVLQLRAAEEILVTGNSRLAYGRLRTLNQQLEKRMKTYTVRSGDSLWVIAGRPEVYANSLLWPLIWQANVAVIPNPDRLRRGQVLKVRPHPDVNAIAEAVDVARGKRREMPGITPSIGEIREAGPE
;
A
#
# COMPACT_ATOMS: atom_id res chain seq x y z
N MET A 1 14.12 -19.80 -13.44
CA MET A 1 13.70 -19.63 -14.85
C MET A 1 12.50 -18.68 -14.87
N SER A 2 12.69 -17.45 -15.37
CA SER A 2 11.69 -16.57 -16.03
C SER A 2 12.20 -15.13 -16.00
N ARG A 3 12.68 -14.65 -17.15
CA ARG A 3 13.04 -13.26 -17.41
C ARG A 3 11.77 -12.53 -17.89
N ALA A 4 11.42 -11.41 -17.27
CA ALA A 4 10.40 -10.50 -17.78
C ALA A 4 11.03 -9.57 -18.84
N LEU A 5 10.56 -9.70 -20.08
CA LEU A 5 10.90 -8.83 -21.21
C LEU A 5 9.92 -7.65 -21.25
N PHE A 6 10.43 -6.44 -21.06
CA PHE A 6 9.76 -5.20 -21.49
C PHE A 6 10.12 -4.97 -22.97
N LEU A 7 9.11 -4.99 -23.86
CA LEU A 7 9.26 -4.59 -25.26
C LEU A 7 8.35 -3.40 -25.52
N TRP A 8 9.00 -2.27 -25.82
CA TRP A 8 8.38 -1.05 -26.30
C TRP A 8 8.13 -1.19 -27.81
N VAL A 9 6.91 -0.88 -28.23
CA VAL A 9 6.43 -0.89 -29.61
C VAL A 9 6.92 0.38 -30.31
N ILE A 10 7.61 0.25 -31.44
CA ILE A 10 7.79 1.36 -32.40
C ILE A 10 7.25 0.91 -33.76
N CYS A 11 6.27 1.67 -34.24
CA CYS A 11 5.60 1.50 -35.52
C CYS A 11 6.50 1.93 -36.70
N LEU A 12 6.59 1.01 -37.67
CA LEU A 12 6.37 1.17 -39.12
C LEU A 12 6.64 2.53 -39.80
N GLY A 13 7.49 2.45 -40.84
CA GLY A 13 7.05 2.87 -42.19
C GLY A 13 7.98 3.83 -42.94
N CYS A 14 8.74 3.31 -43.90
CA CYS A 14 8.68 3.83 -45.28
C CYS A 14 9.37 2.90 -46.27
N THR A 15 8.62 2.56 -47.30
CA THR A 15 8.95 1.71 -48.42
C THR A 15 9.19 2.60 -49.65
N SER A 16 10.05 2.14 -50.56
CA SER A 16 9.94 2.27 -52.03
C SER A 16 10.94 3.17 -52.79
N CYS A 17 11.69 2.46 -53.65
CA CYS A 17 12.05 2.72 -55.06
C CYS A 17 12.42 4.12 -55.57
N ALA A 18 13.58 4.20 -56.23
CA ALA A 18 13.66 4.60 -57.64
C ALA A 18 14.98 4.15 -58.30
N SER A 19 14.85 3.30 -59.31
CA SER A 19 15.85 2.98 -60.32
C SER A 19 15.88 4.07 -61.39
N GLY A 20 17.07 4.47 -61.84
CA GLY A 20 17.25 5.40 -62.96
C GLY A 20 18.72 5.43 -63.40
N GLY A 21 19.02 4.73 -64.50
CA GLY A 21 20.34 4.72 -65.11
C GLY A 21 20.62 5.97 -65.94
N TRP A 22 21.87 6.40 -65.94
CA TRP A 22 22.50 7.22 -66.98
C TRP A 22 23.97 6.81 -67.07
N LEU A 23 24.29 6.07 -68.15
CA LEU A 23 25.63 5.95 -68.71
C LEU A 23 25.94 7.21 -69.52
N ASP A 24 27.24 7.43 -69.76
CA ASP A 24 27.86 8.44 -70.63
C ASP A 24 28.21 9.81 -70.04
N ARG A 25 29.36 9.85 -69.36
CA ARG A 25 30.43 10.82 -69.72
C ARG A 25 31.80 10.38 -69.20
N LEU A 26 32.56 9.65 -70.02
CA LEU A 26 33.99 9.42 -69.80
C LEU A 26 34.77 10.68 -70.19
N GLY A 27 35.05 11.54 -69.21
CA GLY A 27 36.05 12.58 -69.29
C GLY A 27 37.20 12.24 -68.37
N THR A 28 38.37 12.00 -68.93
CA THR A 28 39.64 11.79 -68.22
C THR A 28 39.97 13.00 -67.35
N ARG A 29 39.69 12.90 -66.06
CA ARG A 29 40.34 13.71 -65.02
C ARG A 29 41.04 12.73 -64.08
N GLU A 30 42.36 12.75 -64.16
CA GLU A 30 43.27 12.21 -63.15
C GLU A 30 42.93 12.88 -61.81
N ALA A 31 42.02 12.27 -61.05
CA ALA A 31 41.67 12.74 -59.72
C ALA A 31 42.74 12.22 -58.76
N ALA A 32 43.59 13.14 -58.30
CA ALA A 32 44.49 12.91 -57.18
C ALA A 32 43.68 12.30 -56.03
N ALA A 33 44.11 11.12 -55.56
CA ALA A 33 43.51 10.43 -54.44
C ALA A 33 43.47 11.39 -53.23
N PRO A 34 42.33 11.58 -52.55
CA PRO A 34 42.34 12.27 -51.29
C PRO A 34 43.13 11.41 -50.30
N GLU A 35 44.27 11.91 -49.83
CA GLU A 35 44.93 11.41 -48.62
C GLU A 35 43.93 11.59 -47.47
N PHE A 36 43.19 10.53 -47.15
CA PHE A 36 42.41 10.51 -45.93
C PHE A 36 43.39 10.54 -44.76
N PRO A 37 43.38 11.58 -43.90
CA PRO A 37 44.19 11.54 -42.69
C PRO A 37 43.76 10.33 -41.86
N SER A 38 44.62 9.32 -41.83
CA SER A 38 44.48 8.12 -41.00
C SER A 38 44.75 8.50 -39.54
N GLN A 39 43.80 9.21 -38.94
CA GLN A 39 43.71 9.30 -37.48
C GLN A 39 42.43 8.61 -37.06
N VAL A 40 42.52 7.28 -36.94
CA VAL A 40 41.59 6.50 -36.15
C VAL A 40 41.78 6.96 -34.70
N ALA A 41 40.89 7.82 -34.20
CA ALA A 41 40.81 8.10 -32.78
C ALA A 41 40.76 6.75 -32.05
N PRO A 42 41.51 6.55 -30.94
CA PRO A 42 41.55 5.25 -30.29
C PRO A 42 40.11 4.89 -29.89
N VAL A 43 39.59 3.82 -30.50
CA VAL A 43 38.34 3.20 -30.09
C VAL A 43 38.55 2.83 -28.64
N ARG A 44 37.91 3.58 -27.74
CA ARG A 44 37.98 3.38 -26.29
C ARG A 44 37.68 1.90 -26.03
N ALA A 45 38.70 1.14 -25.63
CA ALA A 45 38.58 -0.30 -25.48
C ALA A 45 37.35 -0.62 -24.61
N ALA A 46 36.41 -1.41 -25.14
CA ALA A 46 35.20 -1.74 -24.42
C ALA A 46 35.59 -2.47 -23.11
N ALA A 47 35.16 -1.91 -21.97
CA ALA A 47 35.43 -2.49 -20.66
C ALA A 47 35.04 -4.00 -20.64
N PRO A 48 35.86 -4.87 -20.01
CA PRO A 48 35.54 -6.28 -19.86
C PRO A 48 34.14 -6.46 -19.27
N VAL A 49 33.46 -7.55 -19.66
CA VAL A 49 32.09 -7.86 -19.19
C VAL A 49 32.01 -7.84 -17.66
N ALA A 50 33.03 -8.37 -16.97
CA ALA A 50 33.10 -8.40 -15.52
C ALA A 50 33.10 -6.99 -14.89
N GLU A 51 33.84 -6.05 -15.46
CA GLU A 51 33.86 -4.66 -14.98
C GLU A 51 32.49 -3.98 -15.16
N ARG A 52 31.85 -4.17 -16.33
CA ARG A 52 30.51 -3.62 -16.57
C ARG A 52 29.48 -4.19 -15.59
N SER A 53 29.54 -5.49 -15.32
CA SER A 53 28.67 -6.15 -14.34
C SER A 53 28.87 -5.59 -12.93
N ALA A 54 30.13 -5.46 -12.48
CA ALA A 54 30.47 -4.90 -11.17
C ALA A 54 29.99 -3.45 -11.01
N ARG A 55 30.22 -2.59 -12.02
CA ARG A 55 29.72 -1.20 -12.03
C ARG A 55 28.19 -1.16 -11.92
N THR A 56 27.50 -1.92 -12.77
CA THR A 56 26.03 -1.97 -12.77
C THR A 56 25.48 -2.40 -11.42
N ARG A 57 26.12 -3.39 -10.78
CA ARG A 57 25.68 -3.90 -9.47
C ARG A 57 25.92 -2.89 -8.34
N LEU A 58 27.04 -2.18 -8.37
CA LEU A 58 27.31 -1.09 -7.43
C LEU A 58 26.30 0.04 -7.60
N ASP A 59 26.00 0.46 -8.83
CA ASP A 59 25.00 1.50 -9.12
C ASP A 59 23.62 1.11 -8.57
N GLU A 60 23.23 -0.16 -8.73
CA GLU A 60 21.99 -0.71 -8.16
C GLU A 60 22.01 -0.68 -6.62
N ALA A 61 23.10 -1.10 -6.00
CA ALA A 61 23.28 -1.08 -4.55
C ALA A 61 23.19 0.33 -3.96
N GLU A 62 23.79 1.30 -4.63
CA GLU A 62 23.72 2.72 -4.23
C GLU A 62 22.30 3.28 -4.39
N ALA A 63 21.61 2.95 -5.48
CA ALA A 63 20.25 3.40 -5.73
C ALA A 63 19.28 2.86 -4.66
N ILE A 64 19.31 1.56 -4.39
CA ILE A 64 18.47 0.94 -3.36
C ILE A 64 18.83 1.45 -1.97
N THR A 65 20.11 1.59 -1.64
CA THR A 65 20.53 2.18 -0.36
C THR A 65 20.01 3.61 -0.19
N THR A 66 20.03 4.41 -1.26
CA THR A 66 19.48 5.78 -1.25
C THR A 66 17.98 5.75 -1.01
N GLN A 67 17.24 4.85 -1.68
CA GLN A 67 15.82 4.65 -1.44
C GLN A 67 15.53 4.22 0.01
N THR A 68 16.33 3.28 0.56
CA THR A 68 16.21 2.83 1.94
C THR A 68 16.42 3.97 2.92
N ARG A 69 17.38 4.87 2.67
CA ARG A 69 17.58 6.08 3.48
C ARG A 69 16.40 7.04 3.38
N GLN A 70 15.83 7.25 2.21
CA GLN A 70 14.62 8.07 2.08
C GLN A 70 13.44 7.49 2.88
N LEU A 71 13.34 6.16 2.94
CA LEU A 71 12.28 5.46 3.66
C LEU A 71 12.51 5.42 5.18
N LEU A 72 13.75 5.13 5.61
CA LEU A 72 14.10 4.85 7.01
C LEU A 72 14.83 6.00 7.72
N GLY A 73 15.15 7.08 7.01
CA GLY A 73 15.99 8.16 7.49
C GLY A 73 17.47 7.85 7.38
N ASN A 74 18.24 8.07 8.44
CA ASN A 74 19.71 7.94 8.45
C ASN A 74 20.20 6.48 8.49
N TRP A 75 19.63 5.59 7.68
CA TRP A 75 20.06 4.20 7.60
C TRP A 75 21.46 4.10 6.97
N ASN A 76 22.38 3.46 7.68
CA ASN A 76 23.79 3.32 7.32
C ASN A 76 24.24 1.84 7.24
N GLY A 77 23.29 0.91 7.21
CA GLY A 77 23.55 -0.52 7.34
C GLY A 77 24.40 -1.13 6.22
N ALA A 78 24.46 -0.51 5.04
CA ALA A 78 25.25 -0.96 3.89
C ALA A 78 26.50 -0.10 3.62
N ASP A 79 26.81 0.88 4.48
CA ASP A 79 27.87 1.87 4.19
C ASP A 79 29.25 1.21 4.07
N VAL A 80 29.53 0.20 4.90
CA VAL A 80 30.78 -0.58 4.88
C VAL A 80 30.91 -1.37 3.58
N ASP A 81 29.83 -2.03 3.16
CA ASP A 81 29.82 -2.85 1.95
C ASP A 81 29.94 -2.00 0.68
N LEU A 82 29.26 -0.84 0.64
CA LEU A 82 29.42 0.12 -0.45
C LEU A 82 30.83 0.70 -0.53
N ALA A 83 31.47 0.97 0.62
CA ALA A 83 32.86 1.42 0.65
C ALA A 83 33.81 0.33 0.12
N ALA A 84 33.62 -0.92 0.55
CA ALA A 84 34.40 -2.06 0.06
C ALA A 84 34.19 -2.29 -1.45
N ALA A 85 32.95 -2.18 -1.94
CA ALA A 85 32.62 -2.32 -3.35
C ALA A 85 33.32 -1.28 -4.22
N ARG A 86 33.23 0.00 -3.85
CA ARG A 86 33.94 1.10 -4.55
C ARG A 86 35.44 0.92 -4.56
N ALA A 87 36.03 0.53 -3.43
CA ALA A 87 37.47 0.29 -3.32
C ALA A 87 37.93 -0.87 -4.24
N SER A 88 37.17 -1.97 -4.25
CA SER A 88 37.48 -3.15 -5.07
C SER A 88 37.34 -2.86 -6.57
N LEU A 89 36.31 -2.09 -6.94
CA LEU A 89 36.13 -1.59 -8.30
C LEU A 89 37.33 -0.72 -8.73
N GLY A 90 37.78 0.19 -7.88
CA GLY A 90 38.97 1.02 -8.17
C GLY A 90 40.27 0.21 -8.30
N ALA A 91 40.37 -0.91 -7.59
CA ALA A 91 41.52 -1.81 -7.63
C ALA A 91 41.52 -2.79 -8.82
N GLY A 92 40.44 -2.84 -9.62
CA GLY A 92 40.28 -3.82 -10.69
C GLY A 92 39.83 -5.20 -10.23
N ASP A 93 39.46 -5.35 -8.94
CA ASP A 93 38.89 -6.57 -8.40
C ASP A 93 37.35 -6.57 -8.56
N TRP A 94 36.92 -6.90 -9.76
CA TRP A 94 35.51 -6.90 -10.15
C TRP A 94 34.69 -7.92 -9.36
N ASN A 95 35.29 -9.04 -8.97
CA ASN A 95 34.59 -10.10 -8.23
C ASN A 95 34.34 -9.66 -6.78
N ALA A 96 35.35 -9.07 -6.12
CA ALA A 96 35.16 -8.51 -4.78
C ALA A 96 34.18 -7.33 -4.80
N SER A 97 34.24 -6.47 -5.84
CA SER A 97 33.26 -5.39 -6.02
C SER A 97 31.83 -5.90 -6.15
N LEU A 98 31.62 -6.98 -6.92
CA LEU A 98 30.31 -7.57 -7.12
C LEU A 98 29.78 -8.18 -5.82
N ALA A 99 30.60 -8.97 -5.12
CA ALA A 99 30.23 -9.59 -3.85
C ALA A 99 29.86 -8.54 -2.77
N ALA A 100 30.67 -7.49 -2.62
CA ALA A 100 30.37 -6.41 -1.68
C ALA A 100 29.09 -5.63 -2.07
N SER A 101 28.82 -5.46 -3.37
CA SER A 101 27.57 -4.84 -3.83
C SER A 101 26.35 -5.73 -3.54
N ASP A 102 26.48 -7.05 -3.67
CA ASP A 102 25.43 -8.01 -3.32
C ASP A 102 25.11 -7.99 -1.82
N GLU A 103 26.13 -7.94 -0.95
CA GLU A 103 25.94 -7.79 0.49
C GLU A 103 25.23 -6.47 0.85
N ALA A 104 25.64 -5.36 0.24
CA ALA A 104 24.98 -4.06 0.42
C ALA A 104 23.48 -4.13 0.06
N LEU A 105 23.15 -4.79 -1.06
CA LEU A 105 21.78 -4.97 -1.51
C LEU A 105 20.98 -5.88 -0.58
N ALA A 106 21.54 -7.01 -0.17
CA ALA A 106 20.90 -7.92 0.77
C ALA A 106 20.54 -7.21 2.08
N ARG A 107 21.46 -6.39 2.63
CA ARG A 107 21.18 -5.58 3.83
C ARG A 107 20.08 -4.55 3.60
N ALA A 108 20.08 -3.88 2.46
CA ALA A 108 19.08 -2.87 2.14
C ALA A 108 17.69 -3.49 1.95
N GLU A 109 17.61 -4.61 1.22
CA GLU A 109 16.37 -5.37 1.02
C GLU A 109 15.82 -5.91 2.33
N GLN A 110 16.68 -6.47 3.19
CA GLN A 110 16.29 -6.93 4.52
C GLN A 110 15.75 -5.77 5.36
N ALA A 111 16.42 -4.62 5.39
CA ALA A 111 15.97 -3.45 6.13
C ALA A 111 14.60 -2.92 5.66
N ILE A 112 14.38 -2.89 4.33
CA ILE A 112 13.07 -2.55 3.75
C ILE A 112 12.01 -3.59 4.17
N SER A 113 12.33 -4.88 4.06
CA SER A 113 11.42 -5.97 4.44
C SER A 113 11.02 -5.88 5.90
N ASP A 114 11.97 -5.69 6.81
CA ASP A 114 11.75 -5.55 8.26
C ASP A 114 10.91 -4.32 8.60
N HIS A 115 11.10 -3.22 7.87
CA HIS A 115 10.25 -2.04 8.01
C HIS A 115 8.79 -2.35 7.65
N TYR A 116 8.55 -2.94 6.48
CA TYR A 116 7.19 -3.30 6.08
C TYR A 116 6.60 -4.41 6.96
N ALA A 117 7.41 -5.33 7.48
CA ALA A 117 6.94 -6.36 8.39
C ALA A 117 6.40 -5.75 9.68
N ARG A 118 7.09 -4.76 10.25
CA ARG A 118 6.61 -4.01 11.42
C ARG A 118 5.32 -3.26 11.13
N LEU A 119 5.24 -2.57 9.99
CA LEU A 119 4.02 -1.87 9.58
C LEU A 119 2.85 -2.85 9.35
N ALA A 120 3.09 -3.97 8.67
CA ALA A 120 2.10 -5.01 8.44
C ALA A 120 1.59 -5.59 9.76
N ASN A 121 2.49 -5.95 10.69
CA ASN A 121 2.08 -6.45 12.02
C ASN A 121 1.26 -5.43 12.81
N ALA A 122 1.59 -4.14 12.72
CA ALA A 122 0.79 -3.08 13.35
C ALA A 122 -0.61 -2.97 12.75
N GLU A 123 -0.74 -3.06 11.42
CA GLU A 123 -2.06 -3.08 10.75
C GLU A 123 -2.84 -4.36 11.05
N LEU A 124 -2.16 -5.52 11.12
CA LEU A 124 -2.77 -6.80 11.50
C LEU A 124 -3.36 -6.73 12.93
N ALA A 125 -2.59 -6.19 13.87
CA ALA A 125 -3.07 -5.96 15.23
C ALA A 125 -4.30 -5.05 15.26
N ARG A 126 -4.33 -3.99 14.44
CA ARG A 126 -5.52 -3.14 14.28
C ARG A 126 -6.71 -3.92 13.71
N SER A 127 -6.49 -4.78 12.71
CA SER A 127 -7.55 -5.60 12.11
C SER A 127 -8.25 -6.48 13.15
N TYR A 128 -7.50 -7.10 14.06
CA TYR A 128 -8.08 -7.89 15.17
C TYR A 128 -8.81 -7.05 16.23
N GLY A 129 -8.57 -5.73 16.26
CA GLY A 129 -9.30 -4.80 17.11
C GLY A 129 -10.71 -4.47 16.63
N PHE A 130 -11.09 -4.86 15.41
CA PHE A 130 -12.44 -4.64 14.88
C PHE A 130 -13.37 -5.81 15.17
N ALA A 131 -14.61 -5.52 15.55
CA ALA A 131 -15.66 -6.53 15.71
C ALA A 131 -16.56 -6.67 14.47
N GLY A 132 -17.31 -7.77 14.40
CA GLY A 132 -18.38 -7.94 13.41
C GLY A 132 -17.89 -8.01 11.96
N LEU A 133 -16.70 -8.55 11.71
CA LEU A 133 -16.21 -8.80 10.36
C LEU A 133 -17.13 -9.80 9.63
N ASP A 134 -17.43 -9.51 8.38
CA ASP A 134 -18.13 -10.45 7.48
C ASP A 134 -17.16 -11.46 6.84
N ASP A 135 -17.70 -12.52 6.25
CA ASP A 135 -16.89 -13.63 5.69
C ASP A 135 -15.86 -13.14 4.67
N GLY A 136 -16.22 -12.15 3.85
CA GLY A 136 -15.32 -11.56 2.86
C GLY A 136 -14.13 -10.85 3.52
N GLN A 137 -14.38 -10.09 4.57
CA GLN A 137 -13.36 -9.41 5.35
C GLN A 137 -12.45 -10.38 6.11
N VAL A 138 -13.02 -11.46 6.66
CA VAL A 138 -12.23 -12.53 7.30
C VAL A 138 -11.31 -13.22 6.30
N LEU A 139 -11.79 -13.49 5.08
CA LEU A 139 -10.95 -14.06 4.02
C LEU A 139 -9.84 -13.11 3.59
N GLN A 140 -10.12 -11.80 3.47
CA GLN A 140 -9.10 -10.80 3.17
C GLN A 140 -8.02 -10.73 4.25
N LEU A 141 -8.42 -10.79 5.52
CA LEU A 141 -7.49 -10.81 6.66
C LEU A 141 -6.57 -12.03 6.62
N ARG A 142 -7.14 -13.24 6.45
CA ARG A 142 -6.37 -14.49 6.35
C ARG A 142 -5.41 -14.49 5.17
N ALA A 143 -5.84 -14.01 4.01
CA ALA A 143 -4.97 -13.90 2.85
C ALA A 143 -3.79 -12.94 3.10
N ALA A 144 -4.02 -11.85 3.83
CA ALA A 144 -2.96 -10.93 4.18
C ALA A 144 -1.97 -11.52 5.22
N GLU A 145 -2.46 -12.30 6.18
CA GLU A 145 -1.63 -13.06 7.13
C GLU A 145 -0.73 -14.07 6.40
N GLU A 146 -1.27 -14.82 5.44
CA GLU A 146 -0.49 -15.77 4.63
C GLU A 146 0.62 -15.07 3.84
N ILE A 147 0.32 -13.91 3.24
CA ILE A 147 1.32 -13.10 2.54
C ILE A 147 2.42 -12.62 3.50
N LEU A 148 2.07 -12.29 4.74
CA LEU A 148 3.04 -11.88 5.75
C LEU A 148 3.94 -13.07 6.18
N VAL A 149 3.34 -14.24 6.41
CA VAL A 149 4.06 -15.47 6.80
C VAL A 149 5.00 -15.94 5.70
N THR A 150 4.64 -15.77 4.42
CA THR A 150 5.49 -16.12 3.27
C THR A 150 6.62 -15.11 3.00
N GLY A 151 6.72 -14.04 3.80
CA GLY A 151 7.82 -13.07 3.74
C GLY A 151 7.58 -11.89 2.79
N ASN A 152 6.41 -11.79 2.15
CA ASN A 152 6.07 -10.65 1.29
C ASN A 152 5.46 -9.49 2.10
N SER A 153 6.25 -8.95 3.03
CA SER A 153 5.83 -7.96 4.02
C SER A 153 5.22 -6.70 3.41
N ARG A 154 5.75 -6.24 2.26
CA ARG A 154 5.26 -5.03 1.58
C ARG A 154 3.86 -5.23 1.00
N LEU A 155 3.59 -6.38 0.38
CA LEU A 155 2.26 -6.70 -0.12
C LEU A 155 1.28 -6.89 1.04
N ALA A 156 1.68 -7.60 2.10
CA ALA A 156 0.87 -7.80 3.29
C ALA A 156 0.44 -6.46 3.91
N TYR A 157 1.40 -5.54 4.09
CA TYR A 157 1.11 -4.19 4.58
C TYR A 157 0.05 -3.47 3.73
N GLY A 158 0.19 -3.50 2.40
CA GLY A 158 -0.78 -2.88 1.50
C GLY A 158 -2.19 -3.48 1.61
N ARG A 159 -2.29 -4.81 1.76
CA ARG A 159 -3.58 -5.52 1.93
C ARG A 159 -4.23 -5.16 3.26
N LEU A 160 -3.49 -5.21 4.36
CA LEU A 160 -3.99 -4.92 5.70
C LEU A 160 -4.43 -3.46 5.83
N ARG A 161 -3.62 -2.51 5.33
CA ARG A 161 -3.99 -1.09 5.31
C ARG A 161 -5.29 -0.85 4.54
N THR A 162 -5.47 -1.52 3.40
CA THR A 162 -6.69 -1.40 2.60
C THR A 162 -7.90 -1.96 3.35
N LEU A 163 -7.76 -3.14 3.98
CA LEU A 163 -8.80 -3.74 4.81
C LEU A 163 -9.19 -2.80 5.95
N ASN A 164 -8.22 -2.33 6.75
CA ASN A 164 -8.50 -1.43 7.88
C ASN A 164 -9.20 -0.14 7.42
N GLN A 165 -8.79 0.46 6.30
CA GLN A 165 -9.49 1.62 5.74
C GLN A 165 -10.95 1.31 5.38
N GLN A 166 -11.24 0.11 4.86
CA GLN A 166 -12.62 -0.31 4.58
C GLN A 166 -13.41 -0.49 5.88
N LEU A 167 -12.83 -1.13 6.89
CA LEU A 167 -13.47 -1.36 8.19
C LEU A 167 -13.81 -0.02 8.89
N GLU A 168 -12.87 0.93 8.90
CA GLU A 168 -13.05 2.25 9.53
C GLU A 168 -14.10 3.12 8.82
N LYS A 169 -14.11 3.11 7.48
CA LYS A 169 -14.95 4.02 6.69
C LYS A 169 -16.34 3.48 6.41
N ARG A 170 -16.57 2.18 6.59
CA ARG A 170 -17.87 1.58 6.26
C ARG A 170 -18.95 2.11 7.20
N MET A 171 -19.97 2.69 6.61
CA MET A 171 -21.18 3.13 7.29
C MET A 171 -22.38 2.44 6.68
N LYS A 172 -23.21 1.82 7.51
CA LYS A 172 -24.55 1.36 7.14
C LYS A 172 -25.57 2.41 7.57
N THR A 173 -26.71 2.42 6.91
CA THR A 173 -27.84 3.25 7.29
C THR A 173 -28.95 2.38 7.86
N TYR A 174 -29.61 2.87 8.91
CA TYR A 174 -30.79 2.25 9.51
C TYR A 174 -31.93 3.24 9.55
N THR A 175 -33.10 2.86 9.05
CA THR A 175 -34.31 3.69 9.11
C THR A 175 -35.14 3.30 10.33
N VAL A 176 -35.34 4.25 11.25
CA VAL A 176 -36.10 4.08 12.49
C VAL A 176 -37.55 3.72 12.21
N ARG A 177 -38.03 2.63 12.81
CA ARG A 177 -39.40 2.10 12.70
C ARG A 177 -40.19 2.41 13.98
N SER A 178 -41.52 2.27 13.93
CA SER A 178 -42.34 2.46 15.13
C SER A 178 -41.93 1.48 16.25
N GLY A 179 -41.86 1.97 17.49
CA GLY A 179 -41.37 1.20 18.65
C GLY A 179 -39.85 1.04 18.76
N ASP A 180 -39.06 1.57 17.82
CA ASP A 180 -37.60 1.52 17.95
C ASP A 180 -37.10 2.51 19.01
N SER A 181 -36.12 2.04 19.76
CA SER A 181 -35.29 2.81 20.68
C SER A 181 -33.82 2.54 20.32
N LEU A 182 -32.86 3.39 20.69
CA LEU A 182 -31.45 3.13 20.34
C LEU A 182 -30.96 1.80 20.94
N TRP A 183 -31.48 1.45 22.13
CA TRP A 183 -31.24 0.18 22.81
C TRP A 183 -31.77 -1.02 22.00
N VAL A 184 -33.01 -0.92 21.50
CA VAL A 184 -33.63 -1.97 20.68
C VAL A 184 -32.90 -2.10 19.36
N ILE A 185 -32.58 -0.99 18.68
CA ILE A 185 -31.87 -0.99 17.40
C ILE A 185 -30.50 -1.67 17.56
N ALA A 186 -29.71 -1.30 18.57
CA ALA A 186 -28.40 -1.92 18.83
C ALA A 186 -28.49 -3.42 19.15
N GLY A 187 -29.57 -3.85 19.81
CA GLY A 187 -29.83 -5.25 20.13
C GLY A 187 -30.15 -6.14 18.92
N ARG A 188 -30.46 -5.56 17.76
CA ARG A 188 -30.79 -6.32 16.56
C ARG A 188 -29.57 -7.08 16.03
N PRO A 189 -29.71 -8.36 15.62
CA PRO A 189 -28.60 -9.15 15.05
C PRO A 189 -27.92 -8.49 13.85
N GLU A 190 -28.70 -7.80 13.01
CA GLU A 190 -28.21 -7.11 11.81
C GLU A 190 -27.46 -5.79 12.11
N VAL A 191 -27.50 -5.31 13.36
CA VAL A 191 -26.83 -4.09 13.81
C VAL A 191 -25.59 -4.46 14.63
N TYR A 192 -25.76 -4.86 15.90
CA TYR A 192 -24.66 -5.26 16.77
C TYR A 192 -24.93 -6.53 17.59
N ALA A 193 -26.17 -7.04 17.57
CA ALA A 193 -26.62 -8.13 18.45
C ALA A 193 -26.40 -7.84 19.95
N ASN A 194 -26.22 -6.57 20.34
CA ASN A 194 -25.90 -6.17 21.70
C ASN A 194 -26.47 -4.78 21.99
N SER A 195 -27.53 -4.75 22.79
CA SER A 195 -28.21 -3.51 23.15
C SER A 195 -27.35 -2.52 23.94
N LEU A 196 -26.31 -2.98 24.65
CA LEU A 196 -25.38 -2.09 25.36
C LEU A 196 -24.56 -1.20 24.42
N LEU A 197 -24.57 -1.48 23.12
CA LEU A 197 -23.84 -0.72 22.10
C LEU A 197 -24.66 0.41 21.47
N TRP A 198 -25.82 0.72 22.04
CA TRP A 198 -26.61 1.90 21.64
C TRP A 198 -25.82 3.23 21.65
N PRO A 199 -24.83 3.47 22.55
CA PRO A 199 -24.07 4.73 22.52
C PRO A 199 -23.27 4.90 21.24
N LEU A 200 -22.83 3.82 20.59
CA LEU A 200 -22.11 3.89 19.31
C LEU A 200 -23.00 4.48 18.20
N ILE A 201 -24.29 4.11 18.19
CA ILE A 201 -25.27 4.67 17.25
C ILE A 201 -25.45 6.15 17.55
N TRP A 202 -25.63 6.52 18.82
CA TRP A 202 -25.81 7.92 19.20
C TRP A 202 -24.59 8.78 18.84
N GLN A 203 -23.39 8.35 19.19
CA GLN A 203 -22.13 9.04 18.89
C GLN A 203 -21.93 9.29 17.39
N ALA A 204 -22.33 8.34 16.54
CA ALA A 204 -22.26 8.50 15.09
C ALA A 204 -23.31 9.49 14.53
N ASN A 205 -24.33 9.84 15.32
CA ASN A 205 -25.49 10.61 14.89
C ASN A 205 -25.79 11.83 15.79
N VAL A 206 -24.88 12.28 16.67
CA VAL A 206 -25.14 13.40 17.61
C VAL A 206 -25.65 14.65 16.90
N ALA A 207 -25.14 14.93 15.70
CA ALA A 207 -25.59 16.06 14.89
C ALA A 207 -27.07 15.99 14.47
N VAL A 208 -27.63 14.78 14.36
CA VAL A 208 -29.03 14.53 13.95
C VAL A 208 -29.91 14.17 15.16
N ILE A 209 -29.33 13.54 16.19
CA ILE A 209 -29.97 13.17 17.45
C ILE A 209 -29.17 13.79 18.61
N PRO A 210 -29.42 15.07 18.97
CA PRO A 210 -28.75 15.68 20.10
C PRO A 210 -29.10 15.00 21.44
N ASN A 211 -30.34 14.48 21.55
CA ASN A 211 -30.82 13.77 22.72
C ASN A 211 -31.14 12.31 22.37
N PRO A 212 -30.43 11.32 22.96
CA PRO A 212 -30.61 9.90 22.64
C PRO A 212 -32.01 9.35 22.97
N ASP A 213 -32.78 10.03 23.83
CA ASP A 213 -34.15 9.64 24.18
C ASP A 213 -35.22 10.14 23.19
N ARG A 214 -34.81 10.83 22.11
CA ARG A 214 -35.73 11.45 21.14
C ARG A 214 -35.48 10.96 19.73
N LEU A 215 -36.09 9.82 19.37
CA LEU A 215 -36.08 9.30 18.02
C LEU A 215 -37.39 9.59 17.30
N ARG A 216 -37.30 9.83 15.98
CA ARG A 216 -38.47 10.00 15.11
C ARG A 216 -38.56 8.86 14.11
N ARG A 217 -39.78 8.34 13.90
CA ARG A 217 -40.05 7.34 12.85
C ARG A 217 -39.61 7.88 11.48
N GLY A 218 -38.98 7.03 10.67
CA GLY A 218 -38.47 7.38 9.34
C GLY A 218 -37.11 8.08 9.35
N GLN A 219 -36.56 8.41 10.53
CA GLN A 219 -35.23 8.99 10.63
C GLN A 219 -34.16 7.98 10.21
N VAL A 220 -33.18 8.43 9.42
CA VAL A 220 -32.07 7.59 8.95
C VAL A 220 -30.85 7.80 9.83
N LEU A 221 -30.37 6.72 10.43
CA LEU A 221 -29.20 6.71 11.33
C LEU A 221 -28.01 6.08 10.64
N LYS A 222 -26.82 6.62 10.91
CA LYS A 222 -25.54 6.02 10.55
C LYS A 222 -25.13 4.99 11.59
N VAL A 223 -24.75 3.80 11.15
CA VAL A 223 -24.29 2.69 11.99
C VAL A 223 -22.94 2.26 11.48
N ARG A 224 -21.93 2.21 12.36
CA ARG A 224 -20.60 1.70 12.06
C ARG A 224 -20.61 0.18 12.24
N PRO A 225 -20.57 -0.65 11.19
CA PRO A 225 -20.75 -2.10 11.35
C PRO A 225 -19.57 -2.76 12.07
N HIS A 226 -18.40 -2.14 12.01
CA HIS A 226 -17.15 -2.67 12.56
C HIS A 226 -16.60 -1.68 13.59
N PRO A 227 -17.21 -1.57 14.78
CA PRO A 227 -16.64 -0.78 15.85
C PRO A 227 -15.37 -1.44 16.37
N ASP A 228 -14.40 -0.62 16.79
CA ASP A 228 -13.21 -1.11 17.46
C ASP A 228 -13.52 -1.51 18.91
N VAL A 229 -12.70 -2.41 19.48
CA VAL A 229 -12.89 -2.94 20.84
C VAL A 229 -12.87 -1.86 21.92
N ASN A 230 -12.15 -0.76 21.73
CA ASN A 230 -12.13 0.33 22.72
C ASN A 230 -13.45 1.09 22.68
N ALA A 231 -13.95 1.43 21.48
CA ALA A 231 -15.27 2.03 21.32
C ALA A 231 -16.39 1.13 21.88
N ILE A 232 -16.28 -0.19 21.70
CA ILE A 232 -17.21 -1.16 22.31
C ILE A 232 -17.15 -1.06 23.84
N ALA A 233 -15.96 -1.06 24.44
CA ALA A 233 -15.79 -0.97 25.89
C ALA A 233 -16.36 0.34 26.44
N GLU A 234 -16.01 1.47 25.83
CA GLU A 234 -16.54 2.79 26.19
C GLU A 234 -18.07 2.84 26.09
N ALA A 235 -18.64 2.30 25.01
CA ALA A 235 -20.09 2.25 24.83
C ALA A 235 -20.76 1.41 25.92
N VAL A 236 -20.18 0.26 26.28
CA VAL A 236 -20.70 -0.58 27.37
C VAL A 236 -20.68 0.17 28.70
N ASP A 237 -19.60 0.90 29.00
CA ASP A 237 -19.48 1.68 30.24
C ASP A 237 -20.51 2.83 30.29
N VAL A 238 -20.68 3.57 29.19
CA VAL A 238 -21.72 4.61 29.07
C VAL A 238 -23.11 4.01 29.27
N ALA A 239 -23.42 2.89 28.62
CA ALA A 239 -24.72 2.23 28.75
C ALA A 239 -25.00 1.76 30.18
N ARG A 240 -23.97 1.22 30.86
CA ARG A 240 -24.07 0.79 32.27
C ARG A 240 -24.22 1.99 33.21
N GLY A 241 -23.51 3.09 32.97
CA GLY A 241 -23.64 4.33 33.74
C GLY A 241 -25.07 4.88 33.67
N LYS A 242 -25.62 5.02 32.47
CA LYS A 242 -27.01 5.43 32.25
C LYS A 242 -28.04 4.55 32.97
N ARG A 243 -27.81 3.23 33.02
CA ARG A 243 -28.69 2.31 33.77
C ARG A 243 -28.66 2.56 35.28
N ARG A 244 -27.50 2.92 35.85
CA ARG A 244 -27.38 3.22 37.29
C ARG A 244 -28.14 4.49 37.67
N GLU A 245 -28.22 5.46 36.77
CA GLU A 245 -29.00 6.70 36.96
C GLU A 245 -30.52 6.47 36.95
N MET A 246 -31.01 5.33 36.42
CA MET A 246 -32.44 5.01 36.27
C MET A 246 -32.77 3.56 36.70
N PRO A 247 -32.81 3.25 38.01
CA PRO A 247 -33.12 1.91 38.49
C PRO A 247 -34.60 1.55 38.28
N GLY A 248 -34.87 0.36 37.71
CA GLY A 248 -36.22 -0.24 37.63
C GLY A 248 -36.96 -0.06 36.30
N ILE A 249 -36.42 0.72 35.37
CA ILE A 249 -36.94 0.85 34.00
C ILE A 249 -35.94 0.14 33.08
N THR A 250 -36.36 -0.89 32.34
CA THR A 250 -35.62 -1.29 31.13
C THR A 250 -35.49 -0.03 30.28
N PRO A 251 -34.28 0.46 29.97
CA PRO A 251 -34.16 1.75 29.31
C PRO A 251 -34.80 1.68 27.92
N SER A 252 -36.07 2.08 27.80
CA SER A 252 -36.69 2.55 26.56
C SER A 252 -36.05 3.91 26.24
N ILE A 253 -34.73 3.93 26.01
CA ILE A 253 -33.98 5.11 25.59
C ILE A 253 -34.40 5.39 24.15
N GLY A 254 -35.40 6.25 23.98
CA GLY A 254 -35.89 6.67 22.68
C GLY A 254 -37.24 6.12 22.25
N GLU A 255 -38.18 5.85 23.16
CA GLU A 255 -39.55 5.55 22.76
C GLU A 255 -40.11 6.66 21.84
N ILE A 256 -40.65 6.25 20.69
CA ILE A 256 -41.18 7.16 19.68
C ILE A 256 -42.45 7.82 20.24
N ARG A 257 -42.40 9.13 20.42
CA ARG A 257 -43.63 9.92 20.56
C ARG A 257 -44.26 10.04 19.19
N GLU A 258 -45.35 9.32 18.96
CA GLU A 258 -46.21 9.56 17.81
C GLU A 258 -46.66 11.03 17.87
N ALA A 259 -46.20 11.84 16.91
CA ALA A 259 -46.76 13.18 16.73
C ALA A 259 -48.21 12.99 16.29
N GLY A 260 -49.16 13.39 17.14
CA GLY A 260 -50.57 13.47 16.76
C GLY A 260 -50.75 14.40 15.56
N PRO A 261 -51.78 14.19 14.73
CA PRO A 261 -52.03 15.03 13.56
C PRO A 261 -52.27 16.48 14.01
N GLU A 262 -51.49 17.42 13.48
CA GLU A 262 -51.82 18.86 13.46
C GLU A 262 -52.86 19.15 12.37
#